data_AF-A0A7R9C214-F1
#
_entry.id   AF-A0A7R9C214-F1
#
_cell.length_a   1.000
_cell.length_b   1.000
_cell.length_c   1.000
_cell.angle_alpha   90.00
_cell.angle_beta   90.00
_cell.angle_gamma   90.00
#
_symmetry.space_group_name_H-M   'P 1'
#
loop_
_entity.id
_entity.type
_entity.pdbx_description
1 polymer ?
#
loop_
_entity_poly.entity_id
_entity_poly.type
_entity_poly.pdbx_seq_one_letter_code
_entity_poly.pdbx_strand_id
1 'polypeptide(L)'
;MECASYSGIGFHRKFANCKTPVRVLLELVCVEDDEFTFHRHPVAQSTDCIRGKKGYSKGLHVWQIKWLTRQRGTHAVVGVATADAPLHYVGYTSLVGRDVHSWGWDLRQNRLLHDCREPPGDAPVYPSCLGPDTTFVVPDTFL
;
A
#
# COMPACT_ATOMS: atom_id res chain seq x y z
N MET A 1 -11.28 3.69 3.07
CA MET A 1 -10.47 3.00 4.12
C MET A 1 -9.02 3.15 3.74
N GLU A 2 -8.08 3.25 4.69
CA GLU A 2 -6.64 3.18 4.36
C GLU A 2 -6.29 1.79 3.81
N CYS A 3 -5.36 1.71 2.87
CA CYS A 3 -4.87 0.46 2.31
C CYS A 3 -3.41 0.56 1.85
N ALA A 4 -2.75 -0.59 1.76
CA ALA A 4 -1.46 -0.69 1.11
C ALA A 4 -1.33 -2.03 0.40
N SER A 5 -0.73 -2.02 -0.78
CA SER A 5 -0.35 -3.23 -1.52
C SER A 5 1.15 -3.42 -1.53
N TYR A 6 1.57 -4.68 -1.49
CA TYR A 6 2.97 -5.03 -1.62
C TYR A 6 3.18 -6.24 -2.53
N SER A 7 4.16 -6.11 -3.41
CA SER A 7 4.72 -7.19 -4.22
C SER A 7 6.17 -7.42 -3.85
N GLY A 8 6.48 -8.58 -3.26
CA GLY A 8 7.85 -8.97 -2.91
C GLY A 8 7.90 -10.11 -1.88
N ILE A 9 9.08 -10.65 -1.59
CA ILE A 9 9.25 -11.82 -0.70
C ILE A 9 9.58 -11.35 0.73
N GLY A 10 8.77 -11.75 1.72
CA GLY A 10 8.95 -11.48 3.16
C GLY A 10 8.62 -10.05 3.62
N PHE A 11 8.65 -9.81 4.96
CA PHE A 11 8.83 -8.52 5.69
C PHE A 11 7.70 -8.04 6.65
N HIS A 12 8.09 -7.09 7.53
CA HIS A 12 7.39 -6.57 8.73
C HIS A 12 6.87 -5.13 8.47
N ARG A 13 5.68 -4.71 8.94
CA ARG A 13 5.12 -3.35 8.64
C ARG A 13 4.27 -2.82 9.76
N LYS A 14 4.35 -1.54 10.16
CA LYS A 14 3.37 -0.92 11.08
C LYS A 14 2.37 0.00 10.33
N PHE A 15 1.08 -0.16 10.58
CA PHE A 15 -0.06 0.70 10.21
C PHE A 15 -0.73 1.25 11.48
N ALA A 16 -0.75 2.56 11.66
CA ALA A 16 -1.61 3.15 12.69
C ALA A 16 -3.10 2.95 12.33
N ASN A 17 -3.94 2.46 13.27
CA ASN A 17 -5.42 2.31 13.18
C ASN A 17 -6.05 1.06 12.52
N CYS A 18 -5.32 -0.02 12.27
CA CYS A 18 -5.92 -1.27 11.76
C CYS A 18 -6.45 -2.19 12.89
N LYS A 19 -7.77 -2.21 13.14
CA LYS A 19 -8.43 -3.17 14.06
C LYS A 19 -9.45 -4.10 13.38
N THR A 20 -9.22 -4.76 12.25
CA THR A 20 -10.18 -5.80 11.79
C THR A 20 -9.89 -7.14 12.46
N PRO A 21 -10.91 -7.90 12.92
CA PRO A 21 -10.70 -9.33 13.15
C PRO A 21 -10.29 -9.93 11.81
N VAL A 22 -9.08 -10.47 11.80
CA VAL A 22 -8.32 -10.98 10.66
C VAL A 22 -9.15 -12.02 9.90
N ARG A 23 -9.82 -11.62 8.82
CA ARG A 23 -9.86 -12.42 7.58
C ARG A 23 -8.90 -11.78 6.61
N VAL A 24 -7.64 -11.83 7.01
CA VAL A 24 -6.56 -11.50 6.10
C VAL A 24 -6.35 -12.74 5.23
N LEU A 25 -6.15 -12.54 3.93
CA LEU A 25 -5.76 -13.60 3.00
C LEU A 25 -4.61 -14.43 3.61
N LEU A 26 -4.50 -15.71 3.25
CA LEU A 26 -3.59 -16.72 3.84
C LEU A 26 -2.14 -16.26 4.13
N GLU A 27 -1.70 -15.15 3.55
CA GLU A 27 -0.30 -14.73 3.42
C GLU A 27 0.09 -13.54 4.31
N LEU A 28 -0.82 -12.90 5.04
CA LEU A 28 -0.54 -11.74 5.90
C LEU A 28 -1.01 -11.99 7.34
N VAL A 29 -0.12 -11.81 8.32
CA VAL A 29 -0.34 -12.15 9.75
C VAL A 29 -0.06 -10.93 10.64
N CYS A 30 -0.90 -10.68 11.65
CA CYS A 30 -0.63 -9.66 12.67
C CYS A 30 0.53 -10.07 13.58
N VAL A 31 1.34 -9.12 14.03
CA VAL A 31 2.32 -9.36 15.09
C VAL A 31 1.60 -9.45 16.42
N GLU A 32 1.83 -10.52 17.18
CA GLU A 32 1.15 -10.79 18.45
C GLU A 32 1.34 -9.66 19.48
N ASP A 33 2.51 -9.02 19.50
CA ASP A 33 2.83 -7.91 20.42
C ASP A 33 2.63 -6.50 19.83
N ASP A 34 2.17 -6.40 18.58
CA ASP A 34 1.97 -5.12 17.90
C ASP A 34 0.82 -5.22 16.89
N GLU A 35 -0.39 -4.89 17.35
CA GLU A 35 -1.64 -4.96 16.56
C GLU A 35 -1.63 -4.05 15.32
N PHE A 36 -0.71 -3.10 15.27
CA PHE A 36 -0.52 -2.22 14.13
C PHE A 36 0.40 -2.85 13.10
N THR A 37 1.08 -3.94 13.43
CA THR A 37 2.11 -4.53 12.58
C THR A 37 1.67 -5.79 11.86
N PHE A 38 1.95 -5.86 10.55
CA PHE A 38 1.65 -7.01 9.71
C PHE A 38 2.91 -7.59 9.09
N HIS A 39 2.96 -8.91 9.07
CA HIS A 39 4.00 -9.70 8.44
C HIS A 39 3.44 -10.37 7.22
N ARG A 40 4.17 -10.28 6.11
CA ARG A 40 3.84 -11.03 4.91
C ARG A 40 4.68 -12.30 4.83
N HIS A 41 4.01 -13.42 4.62
CA HIS A 41 4.66 -14.66 4.26
C HIS A 41 5.44 -14.51 2.93
N PRO A 42 6.59 -15.19 2.80
CA PRO A 42 7.41 -15.13 1.61
C PRO A 42 6.81 -15.97 0.47
N VAL A 43 5.68 -15.52 -0.07
CA VAL A 43 5.05 -16.12 -1.25
C VAL A 43 5.52 -15.39 -2.51
N ALA A 44 6.03 -16.16 -3.46
CA ALA A 44 6.48 -15.66 -4.74
C ALA A 44 5.29 -15.44 -5.69
N GLN A 45 5.44 -14.48 -6.60
CA GLN A 45 4.41 -14.17 -7.61
C GLN A 45 3.03 -13.89 -6.98
N SER A 46 2.99 -13.22 -5.84
CA SER A 46 1.76 -12.69 -5.27
C SER A 46 1.91 -11.23 -4.91
N THR A 47 0.79 -10.53 -4.94
CA THR A 47 0.64 -9.17 -4.41
C THR A 47 -0.51 -9.19 -3.42
N ASP A 48 -0.26 -8.69 -2.22
CA ASP A 48 -1.24 -8.69 -1.15
C ASP A 48 -1.48 -7.27 -0.66
N CYS A 49 -2.73 -7.01 -0.33
CA CYS A 49 -3.15 -5.77 0.30
C CYS A 49 -3.75 -6.02 1.66
N ILE A 50 -3.65 -5.02 2.50
CA ILE A 50 -4.43 -4.91 3.72
C ILE A 50 -5.18 -3.59 3.75
N ARG A 51 -6.33 -3.61 4.43
CA ARG A 51 -7.16 -2.42 4.70
C ARG A 51 -7.27 -2.20 6.21
N GLY A 52 -7.30 -0.94 6.61
CA GLY A 52 -7.69 -0.56 7.97
C GLY A 52 -9.15 -0.91 8.27
N LYS A 53 -9.50 -1.05 9.56
CA LYS A 53 -10.85 -1.46 9.98
C LYS A 53 -11.92 -0.44 9.63
N LYS A 54 -11.59 0.83 9.76
CA LYS A 54 -12.57 1.90 9.80
C LYS A 54 -12.77 2.47 8.40
N GLY A 55 -14.01 2.36 7.91
CA GLY A 55 -14.49 3.17 6.80
C GLY A 55 -14.65 4.62 7.23
N TYR A 56 -14.02 5.53 6.48
CA TYR A 56 -14.18 6.96 6.66
C TYR A 56 -15.14 7.49 5.59
N SER A 57 -16.16 8.25 6.00
CA SER A 57 -17.16 8.86 5.10
C SER A 57 -17.29 10.38 5.22
N LYS A 58 -16.72 10.98 6.27
CA LYS A 58 -16.74 12.43 6.52
C LYS A 58 -15.60 12.85 7.46
N GLY A 59 -15.20 14.12 7.39
CA GLY A 59 -14.14 14.72 8.21
C GLY A 59 -12.74 14.51 7.63
N LEU A 60 -11.74 15.10 8.31
CA LEU A 60 -10.33 14.94 7.98
C LEU A 60 -9.73 13.81 8.81
N HIS A 61 -9.06 12.86 8.14
CA HIS A 61 -8.39 11.73 8.77
C HIS A 61 -6.95 11.71 8.28
N VAL A 62 -6.00 11.61 9.21
CA VAL A 62 -4.57 11.54 8.92
C VAL A 62 -4.02 10.33 9.66
N TRP A 63 -3.17 9.56 9.01
CA TRP A 63 -2.52 8.40 9.58
C TRP A 63 -1.04 8.41 9.21
N GLN A 64 -0.23 7.75 10.03
CA GLN A 64 1.20 7.60 9.78
C GLN A 64 1.47 6.18 9.30
N ILE A 65 2.31 6.05 8.28
CA ILE A 65 2.78 4.78 7.77
C ILE A 65 4.25 4.62 8.12
N LYS A 66 4.61 3.48 8.70
CA LYS A 66 5.99 3.06 8.88
C LYS A 66 6.28 1.84 8.02
N TRP A 67 7.02 2.06 6.96
CA TRP A 67 7.40 1.04 5.99
C TRP A 67 8.87 1.23 5.59
N LEU A 68 9.71 0.35 6.14
CA LEU A 68 11.15 0.34 5.92
C LEU A 68 11.46 0.26 4.42
N THR A 69 12.30 1.17 3.95
CA THR A 69 12.66 1.32 2.53
C THR A 69 13.23 0.03 1.95
N ARG A 70 14.03 -0.69 2.75
CA ARG A 70 14.62 -2.00 2.39
C ARG A 70 13.58 -3.13 2.21
N GLN A 71 12.34 -2.90 2.62
CA GLN A 71 11.25 -3.88 2.63
C GLN A 71 10.11 -3.50 1.67
N ARG A 72 10.37 -2.57 0.74
CA ARG A 72 9.37 -2.11 -0.26
C ARG A 72 9.27 -2.99 -1.49
N GLY A 73 10.19 -3.91 -1.71
CA GLY A 73 10.09 -4.88 -2.80
C GLY A 73 10.06 -4.18 -4.16
N THR A 74 9.30 -4.73 -5.11
CA THR A 74 9.18 -4.16 -6.47
C THR A 74 8.04 -3.16 -6.58
N HIS A 75 6.90 -3.44 -5.95
CA HIS A 75 5.75 -2.55 -5.92
C HIS A 75 5.37 -2.28 -4.46
N ALA A 76 5.45 -1.01 -4.08
CA ALA A 76 5.09 -0.53 -2.75
C ALA A 76 4.09 0.60 -2.89
N VAL A 77 2.81 0.30 -2.71
CA VAL A 77 1.75 1.29 -2.89
C VAL A 77 0.99 1.47 -1.59
N VAL A 78 0.73 2.72 -1.24
CA VAL A 78 -0.10 3.11 -0.10
C VAL A 78 -1.23 3.99 -0.59
N GLY A 79 -2.37 4.00 0.09
CA GLY A 79 -3.46 4.89 -0.27
C GLY A 79 -4.77 4.53 0.39
N VAL A 80 -5.86 4.64 -0.36
CA VAL A 80 -7.21 4.38 0.14
C VAL A 80 -8.00 3.50 -0.81
N ALA A 81 -8.90 2.70 -0.25
CA ALA A 81 -9.77 1.80 -0.98
C ALA A 81 -11.19 1.77 -0.42
N THR A 82 -12.14 1.42 -1.29
CA THR A 82 -13.51 1.04 -0.93
C THR A 82 -13.54 -0.38 -0.36
N ALA A 83 -14.72 -0.87 0.04
CA ALA A 83 -14.92 -2.24 0.51
C ALA A 83 -14.82 -3.29 -0.62
N ASP A 84 -14.98 -2.87 -1.87
CA ASP A 84 -15.03 -3.75 -3.03
C ASP A 84 -13.65 -3.98 -3.69
N ALA A 85 -12.65 -3.17 -3.31
CA ALA A 85 -11.30 -3.32 -3.85
C ALA A 85 -10.71 -4.71 -3.50
N PRO A 86 -10.09 -5.39 -4.48
CA PRO A 86 -9.46 -6.69 -4.28
C PRO A 86 -8.26 -6.56 -3.34
N LEU A 87 -8.08 -7.58 -2.50
CA LEU A 87 -6.97 -7.63 -1.53
C LEU A 87 -5.82 -8.53 -1.95
N HIS A 88 -5.96 -9.28 -3.04
CA HIS A 88 -4.93 -10.19 -3.53
C HIS A 88 -4.89 -10.21 -5.05
N TYR A 89 -3.71 -10.45 -5.61
CA TYR A 89 -3.51 -10.67 -7.03
C TYR A 89 -2.35 -11.64 -7.27
N VAL A 90 -2.52 -12.51 -8.27
CA VAL A 90 -1.47 -13.45 -8.71
C VAL A 90 -0.52 -12.73 -9.66
N GLY A 91 0.72 -12.56 -9.25
CA GLY A 91 1.79 -11.81 -9.91
C GLY A 91 2.21 -10.58 -9.12
N TYR A 92 3.30 -9.94 -9.55
CA TYR A 92 3.77 -8.67 -8.97
C TYR A 92 3.15 -7.49 -9.70
N THR A 93 2.39 -6.66 -8.98
CA THR A 93 1.71 -5.49 -9.55
C THR A 93 1.46 -4.43 -8.48
N SER A 94 1.31 -3.18 -8.89
CA SER A 94 0.66 -2.16 -8.07
C SER A 94 -0.84 -2.44 -7.99
N LEU A 95 -1.29 -3.11 -6.92
CA LEU A 95 -2.68 -3.56 -6.77
C LEU A 95 -3.61 -2.44 -6.28
N VAL A 96 -3.15 -1.61 -5.34
CA VAL A 96 -3.88 -0.40 -4.95
C VAL A 96 -3.77 0.63 -6.08
N GLY A 97 -4.91 1.15 -6.55
CA GLY A 97 -5.00 2.05 -7.70
C GLY A 97 -5.18 1.34 -9.04
N ARG A 98 -5.24 0.00 -9.05
CA ARG A 98 -5.37 -0.79 -10.30
C ARG A 98 -6.76 -0.68 -10.93
N ASP A 99 -7.77 -0.38 -10.12
CA ASP A 99 -9.17 -0.33 -10.48
C ASP A 99 -9.84 0.96 -9.98
N VAL A 100 -11.12 1.09 -10.28
CA VAL A 100 -11.98 2.20 -9.83
C VAL A 100 -12.23 2.20 -8.31
N HIS A 101 -11.90 1.12 -7.61
CA HIS A 101 -12.24 0.92 -6.20
C HIS A 101 -11.12 1.35 -5.25
N SER A 102 -9.98 1.80 -5.78
CA SER A 102 -8.80 2.16 -5.00
C SER A 102 -8.01 3.32 -5.62
N TRP A 103 -7.28 4.04 -4.76
CA TRP A 103 -6.38 5.12 -5.12
C TRP A 103 -5.06 4.90 -4.38
N GLY A 104 -3.96 4.93 -5.13
CA GLY A 104 -2.64 4.57 -4.62
C GLY A 104 -1.58 5.60 -4.94
N TRP A 105 -0.54 5.61 -4.12
CA TRP A 105 0.72 6.26 -4.39
C TRP A 105 1.83 5.20 -4.36
N ASP A 106 2.46 4.98 -5.52
CA ASP A 106 3.61 4.10 -5.64
C ASP A 106 4.85 4.81 -5.11
N LEU A 107 5.38 4.32 -3.99
CA LEU A 107 6.50 4.92 -3.27
C LEU A 107 7.85 4.75 -3.99
N ARG A 108 7.93 3.84 -4.96
CA ARG A 108 9.14 3.58 -5.74
C ARG A 108 9.18 4.45 -6.98
N GLN A 109 8.04 4.58 -7.65
CA GLN A 109 7.91 5.36 -8.88
C GLN A 109 7.50 6.82 -8.63
N ASN A 110 7.12 7.15 -7.40
CA ASN A 110 6.56 8.44 -7.02
C ASN A 110 5.33 8.83 -7.86
N ARG A 111 4.51 7.84 -8.24
CA ARG A 111 3.34 8.04 -9.12
C ARG A 111 2.04 7.75 -8.41
N LEU A 112 1.03 8.56 -8.72
CA LEU A 112 -0.34 8.36 -8.27
C LEU A 112 -1.06 7.41 -9.23
N LEU A 113 -1.82 6.47 -8.67
CA LEU A 113 -2.48 5.38 -9.37
C LEU A 113 -3.97 5.38 -9.07
N HIS A 114 -4.79 5.27 -10.11
CA HIS A 114 -6.23 5.05 -10.03
C HIS A 114 -6.75 4.57 -11.37
N ASP A 115 -7.56 3.51 -11.36
CA ASP A 115 -8.12 2.89 -12.57
C ASP A 115 -7.09 2.60 -13.68
N CYS A 116 -5.87 2.21 -13.27
CA CYS A 116 -4.77 1.96 -14.20
C CYS A 116 -4.09 0.64 -13.92
N ARG A 117 -4.06 -0.26 -14.92
CA ARG A 117 -3.36 -1.56 -14.79
C ARG A 117 -1.86 -1.42 -14.65
N GLU A 118 -1.30 -0.44 -15.35
CA GLU A 118 0.09 -0.04 -15.26
C GLU A 118 0.12 1.48 -15.21
N PRO A 119 1.03 2.09 -14.42
CA PRO A 119 1.17 3.54 -14.39
C PRO A 119 1.52 4.01 -15.79
N PRO A 120 0.66 4.79 -16.47
CA PRO A 120 1.02 5.34 -17.75
C PRO A 120 2.17 6.36 -17.56
N GLY A 121 2.94 6.61 -18.62
CA GLY A 121 4.14 7.47 -18.53
C GLY A 121 3.83 8.90 -18.07
N ASP A 122 2.61 9.35 -18.28
CA ASP A 122 2.02 10.64 -17.91
C ASP A 122 1.26 10.61 -16.56
N ALA A 123 1.27 9.49 -15.82
CA ALA A 123 0.63 9.41 -14.51
C ALA A 123 1.17 10.51 -13.58
N PRO A 124 0.29 11.22 -12.85
CA PRO A 124 0.70 12.31 -11.97
C PRO A 124 1.78 11.86 -10.97
N VAL A 125 2.79 12.71 -10.79
CA VAL A 125 3.90 12.47 -9.86
C VAL A 125 3.60 13.16 -8.53
N TYR A 126 3.91 12.48 -7.43
CA TYR A 126 3.85 13.05 -6.08
C TYR A 126 5.18 12.80 -5.34
N PRO A 127 5.80 13.83 -4.74
CA PRO A 127 5.38 15.25 -4.73
C PRO A 127 5.34 15.92 -6.12
N SER A 128 4.39 16.82 -6.34
CA SER A 128 4.19 17.50 -7.65
C SER A 128 5.30 18.47 -8.02
N CYS A 129 6.14 18.86 -7.07
CA CYS A 129 7.33 19.69 -7.30
C CYS A 129 8.54 18.89 -7.80
N LEU A 130 8.41 17.57 -7.97
CA LEU A 130 9.46 16.76 -8.54
C LEU A 130 9.65 17.08 -10.03
N GLY A 131 10.85 17.52 -10.37
CA GLY A 131 11.30 17.63 -11.75
C GLY A 131 11.59 16.23 -12.35
N PRO A 132 11.67 16.12 -13.68
CA PRO A 132 11.84 14.85 -14.39
C PRO A 132 13.09 14.06 -13.98
N ASP A 133 14.15 14.74 -13.54
CA ASP A 133 15.41 14.12 -13.10
C ASP A 133 15.58 14.04 -11.58
N THR A 134 14.56 14.43 -10.82
CA THR A 134 14.63 14.45 -9.35
C THR A 134 14.21 13.10 -8.78
N THR A 135 15.11 12.48 -8.03
CA THR A 135 14.84 11.24 -7.31
C THR A 135 14.35 11.58 -5.91
N PHE A 136 13.07 11.30 -5.65
CA PHE A 136 12.51 11.39 -4.29
C PHE A 136 12.53 10.02 -3.64
N VAL A 137 13.18 9.95 -2.48
CA VAL A 137 13.19 8.75 -1.65
C VAL A 137 12.24 8.99 -0.49
N VAL A 138 11.11 8.28 -0.49
CA VAL A 138 10.16 8.33 0.62
C VAL A 138 10.84 7.78 1.88
N PRO A 139 10.86 8.50 3.02
CA PRO A 139 11.48 8.02 4.26
C PRO A 139 10.76 6.79 4.83
N ASP A 140 11.38 6.09 5.78
CA ASP A 140 10.81 4.89 6.40
C ASP A 140 9.49 5.16 7.15
N THR A 141 9.31 6.39 7.65
CA THR A 141 8.10 6.84 8.33
C THR A 141 7.61 8.12 7.67
N PHE A 142 6.34 8.18 7.29
CA PHE A 142 5.72 9.34 6.64
C PHE A 142 4.24 9.47 7.00
N LEU A 143 3.70 10.68 6.82
CA LEU A 143 2.29 11.06 7.01
C LEU A 143 1.59 11.19 5.65
#